data_AF-A0A357CUT2-F1
#
_entry.id   AF-A0A357CUT2-F1
#
_cell.length_a   1.000
_cell.length_b   1.000
_cell.length_c   1.000
_cell.angle_alpha   90.00
_cell.angle_beta   90.00
_cell.angle_gamma   90.00
#
_symmetry.space_group_name_H-M   'P 1'
#
loop_
_entity.id
_entity.type
_entity.pdbx_description
1 polymer ?
#
loop_
_entity_poly.entity_id
_entity_poly.type
_entity_poly.pdbx_seq_one_letter_code
_entity_poly.pdbx_strand_id
1 'polypeptide(L)'
;GNDMRFFNERVEASRNFANKLWNAARFILMNIENDVSADEIDISVLEDEDKWLLSQYNCLITEVRENLDKYELGIAVSKLYDFIWSIFCDWYIELVKTRLNEKGSVSNKAAQNTLVYVMSGTLKLLHPFMPFITEEIWQTLPHKGDSIMISEFPVNIKEHDFPLAEEGMRVIIDSIR
;
A
#
# COMPACT_ATOMS: atom_id res chain seq x y z
N GLY A 1 -12.46 5.23 26.16
CA GLY A 1 -10.99 5.07 26.07
C GLY A 1 -10.52 4.26 27.26
N ASN A 2 -9.70 3.25 27.01
CA ASN A 2 -9.04 2.47 28.07
C ASN A 2 -7.72 3.16 28.45
N ASP A 3 -7.33 3.10 29.72
CA ASP A 3 -6.02 3.60 30.15
C ASP A 3 -4.90 2.85 29.43
N MET A 4 -4.05 3.60 28.72
CA MET A 4 -2.87 3.06 28.05
C MET A 4 -1.63 3.35 28.89
N ARG A 5 -1.00 2.29 29.40
CA ARG A 5 0.34 2.41 29.97
C ARG A 5 1.36 2.71 28.88
N PHE A 6 2.25 3.64 29.18
CA PHE A 6 3.44 3.88 28.37
C PHE A 6 4.44 2.74 28.53
N PHE A 7 4.96 2.25 27.41
CA PHE A 7 5.95 1.17 27.31
C PHE A 7 6.94 1.54 26.21
N ASN A 8 8.24 1.46 26.48
CA ASN A 8 9.27 1.78 25.49
C ASN A 8 9.20 0.84 24.27
N GLU A 9 8.79 -0.41 24.50
CA GLU A 9 8.61 -1.43 23.48
C GLU A 9 7.58 -1.01 22.42
N ARG A 10 6.55 -0.23 22.80
CA ARG A 10 5.57 0.32 21.84
C ARG A 10 6.17 1.43 20.98
N VAL A 11 7.06 2.23 21.54
CA VAL A 11 7.80 3.27 20.80
C VAL A 11 8.75 2.60 19.80
N GLU A 12 9.46 1.55 20.23
CA GLU A 12 10.32 0.75 19.35
C GLU A 12 9.55 0.08 18.22
N ALA A 13 8.39 -0.51 18.51
CA ALA A 13 7.51 -1.09 17.49
C ALA A 13 7.07 -0.03 16.46
N SER A 14 6.68 1.15 16.92
CA SER A 14 6.28 2.27 16.03
C SER A 14 7.44 2.75 15.15
N ARG A 15 8.66 2.83 15.71
CA ARG A 15 9.88 3.15 14.95
C ARG A 15 10.19 2.09 13.90
N ASN A 16 10.07 0.81 14.25
CA ASN A 16 10.33 -0.30 13.33
C ASN A 16 9.32 -0.30 12.18
N PHE A 17 8.06 0.04 12.45
CA PHE A 17 7.04 0.23 11.42
C PHE A 17 7.37 1.37 10.47
N ALA A 18 7.77 2.54 11.00
CA ALA A 18 8.25 3.66 10.18
C ALA A 18 9.42 3.25 9.27
N ASN A 19 10.36 2.46 9.80
CA ASN A 19 11.50 1.94 9.02
C ASN A 19 11.06 0.93 7.94
N LYS A 20 10.05 0.09 8.21
CA LYS A 20 9.47 -0.83 7.19
C LYS A 20 8.87 -0.02 6.03
N LEU A 21 8.12 1.04 6.32
CA LEU A 21 7.56 1.95 5.31
C LEU A 21 8.66 2.61 4.46
N TRP A 22 9.72 3.11 5.11
CA TRP A 22 10.87 3.70 4.43
C TRP A 22 11.58 2.70 3.51
N ASN A 23 11.78 1.46 3.98
CA ASN A 23 12.42 0.42 3.18
C ASN A 23 11.57 -0.01 1.98
N ALA A 24 10.24 -0.10 2.15
CA ALA A 24 9.32 -0.37 1.06
C ALA A 24 9.38 0.75 0.00
N ALA A 25 9.35 2.01 0.42
CA ALA A 25 9.51 3.15 -0.47
C ALA A 25 10.82 3.11 -1.25
N ARG A 26 11.95 2.88 -0.55
CA ARG A 26 13.26 2.74 -1.20
C ARG A 26 13.27 1.62 -2.23
N PHE A 27 12.68 0.47 -1.91
CA PHE A 27 12.59 -0.65 -2.84
C PHE A 27 11.84 -0.24 -4.11
N ILE A 28 10.70 0.43 -3.99
CA ILE A 28 9.93 0.92 -5.13
C ILE A 28 10.77 1.90 -5.96
N LEU A 29 11.36 2.92 -5.33
CA LEU A 29 12.19 3.92 -6.01
C LEU A 29 13.37 3.32 -6.79
N MET A 30 13.95 2.23 -6.30
CA MET A 30 15.05 1.52 -6.98
C MET A 30 14.59 0.73 -8.21
N ASN A 31 13.30 0.44 -8.35
CA ASN A 31 12.75 -0.45 -9.37
C ASN A 31 11.79 0.22 -10.36
N ILE A 32 11.45 1.50 -10.16
CA ILE A 32 10.57 2.24 -11.06
C ILE A 32 11.35 2.97 -12.16
N GLU A 33 10.72 3.08 -13.32
CA GLU A 33 11.19 3.87 -14.46
C GLU A 33 10.49 5.25 -14.49
N ASN A 34 10.99 6.19 -15.31
CA ASN A 34 10.56 7.60 -15.27
C ASN A 34 9.11 7.85 -15.70
N ASP A 35 8.47 6.91 -16.39
CA ASP A 35 7.13 7.03 -16.97
C ASP A 35 6.06 6.35 -16.09
N VAL A 36 6.33 6.09 -14.81
CA VAL A 36 5.37 5.46 -13.88
C VAL A 36 4.36 6.48 -13.37
N SER A 37 3.09 6.10 -13.37
CA SER A 37 1.97 6.94 -12.88
C SER A 37 1.44 6.42 -11.56
N ALA A 38 1.07 7.35 -10.66
CA ALA A 38 0.47 7.06 -9.36
C ALA A 38 -1.06 7.20 -9.34
N ASP A 39 -1.67 7.68 -10.42
CA ASP A 39 -3.07 8.10 -10.40
C ASP A 39 -3.99 7.13 -11.16
N GLU A 40 -3.46 6.42 -12.15
CA GLU A 40 -4.26 5.59 -13.06
C GLU A 40 -3.60 4.22 -13.25
N ILE A 41 -4.43 3.19 -13.19
CA ILE A 41 -4.06 1.80 -13.43
C ILE A 41 -4.79 1.31 -14.68
N ASP A 42 -4.03 0.79 -15.64
CA ASP A 42 -4.59 0.05 -16.78
C ASP A 42 -4.85 -1.41 -16.37
N ILE A 43 -6.12 -1.72 -16.12
CA ILE A 43 -6.56 -3.05 -15.68
C ILE A 43 -6.27 -4.13 -16.73
N SER A 44 -6.19 -3.77 -18.02
CA SER A 44 -6.05 -4.73 -19.12
C SER A 44 -4.70 -5.43 -19.17
N VAL A 45 -3.68 -4.85 -18.53
CA VAL A 45 -2.30 -5.34 -18.50
C VAL A 45 -1.90 -5.97 -17.16
N LEU A 46 -2.82 -6.00 -16.19
CA LEU A 46 -2.56 -6.52 -14.85
C LEU A 46 -2.51 -8.05 -14.80
N GLU A 47 -1.56 -8.56 -14.02
CA GLU A 47 -1.53 -9.97 -13.61
C GLU A 47 -2.38 -10.20 -12.34
N ASP A 48 -2.54 -11.46 -11.95
CA ASP A 48 -3.47 -11.82 -10.88
C ASP A 48 -3.02 -11.29 -9.51
N GLU A 49 -1.72 -11.24 -9.23
CA GLU A 49 -1.19 -10.65 -8.01
C GLU A 49 -1.40 -9.12 -7.94
N ASP A 50 -1.42 -8.43 -9.08
CA ASP A 50 -1.70 -6.99 -9.13
C ASP A 50 -3.17 -6.72 -8.81
N LYS A 51 -4.07 -7.47 -9.47
CA LYS A 51 -5.52 -7.42 -9.25
C LYS A 51 -5.87 -7.76 -7.81
N TRP A 52 -5.23 -8.77 -7.26
CA TRP A 52 -5.37 -9.13 -5.86
C TRP A 52 -4.97 -7.97 -4.94
N LEU A 53 -3.79 -7.39 -5.13
CA LEU A 53 -3.35 -6.26 -4.30
C LEU A 53 -4.32 -5.07 -4.40
N LEU A 54 -4.80 -4.74 -5.59
CA LEU A 54 -5.78 -3.67 -5.78
C LEU A 54 -7.08 -3.93 -5.05
N SER A 55 -7.57 -5.17 -5.05
CA SER A 55 -8.79 -5.54 -4.32
C SER A 55 -8.59 -5.43 -2.81
N GLN A 56 -7.45 -5.92 -2.30
CA GLN A 56 -7.08 -5.78 -0.89
C GLN A 56 -6.95 -4.30 -0.48
N TYR A 57 -6.38 -3.46 -1.34
CA TYR A 57 -6.27 -2.02 -1.12
C TYR A 57 -7.65 -1.34 -1.14
N ASN A 58 -8.54 -1.75 -2.04
CA ASN A 58 -9.91 -1.22 -2.12
C ASN A 58 -10.72 -1.51 -0.85
N CYS A 59 -10.59 -2.74 -0.34
CA CYS A 59 -11.14 -3.15 0.94
C CYS A 59 -10.55 -2.31 2.08
N LEU A 60 -9.22 -2.14 2.12
CA LEU A 60 -8.54 -1.31 3.13
C LEU A 60 -9.06 0.13 3.15
N ILE A 61 -9.24 0.77 1.98
CA ILE A 61 -9.80 2.13 1.91
C ILE A 61 -11.14 2.19 2.62
N THR A 62 -12.04 1.25 2.30
CA THR A 62 -13.38 1.17 2.89
C THR A 62 -13.30 1.01 4.41
N GLU A 63 -12.51 0.03 4.88
CA GLU A 63 -12.36 -0.25 6.31
C GLU A 63 -11.75 0.94 7.07
N VAL A 64 -10.71 1.58 6.54
CA VAL A 64 -10.06 2.73 7.19
C VAL A 64 -11.03 3.91 7.26
N ARG A 65 -11.72 4.23 6.16
CA ARG A 65 -12.69 5.34 6.13
C ARG A 65 -13.81 5.12 7.14
N GLU A 66 -14.41 3.93 7.16
CA GLU A 66 -15.47 3.61 8.12
C GLU A 66 -15.01 3.74 9.57
N ASN A 67 -13.79 3.29 9.88
CA ASN A 67 -13.25 3.40 11.24
C ASN A 67 -12.92 4.85 11.59
N LEU A 68 -12.43 5.65 10.65
CA LEU A 68 -12.23 7.09 10.86
C LEU A 68 -13.57 7.81 11.11
N ASP A 69 -14.61 7.52 10.34
CA ASP A 69 -15.96 8.09 10.51
C ASP A 69 -16.59 7.71 11.85
N LYS A 70 -16.28 6.51 12.36
CA LYS A 70 -16.70 6.01 13.67
C LYS A 70 -15.79 6.47 14.82
N TYR A 71 -14.73 7.23 14.55
CA TYR A 71 -13.69 7.64 15.50
C TYR A 71 -12.90 6.46 16.14
N GLU A 72 -12.88 5.30 15.49
CA GLU A 72 -12.16 4.10 15.88
C GLU A 72 -10.71 4.10 15.35
N LEU A 73 -9.95 5.13 15.72
CA LEU A 73 -8.60 5.40 15.20
C LEU A 73 -7.62 4.23 15.40
N GLY A 74 -7.74 3.54 16.54
CA GLY A 74 -6.90 2.39 16.87
C GLY A 74 -7.13 1.19 15.93
N ILE A 75 -8.36 0.98 15.49
CA ILE A 75 -8.70 -0.08 14.54
C ILE A 75 -8.21 0.31 13.15
N ALA A 76 -8.44 1.56 12.73
CA ALA A 76 -7.97 2.07 11.43
C ALA A 76 -6.45 1.90 11.26
N VAL A 77 -5.65 2.31 12.25
CA VAL A 77 -4.19 2.17 12.17
C VAL A 77 -3.73 0.71 12.23
N SER A 78 -4.44 -0.15 12.97
CA SER A 78 -4.15 -1.59 12.99
C SER A 78 -4.36 -2.22 11.61
N LYS A 79 -5.45 -1.87 10.92
CA LYS A 79 -5.72 -2.35 9.55
C LYS A 79 -4.65 -1.90 8.56
N LEU A 80 -4.21 -0.64 8.65
CA LEU A 80 -3.10 -0.12 7.85
C LEU A 80 -1.78 -0.87 8.14
N TYR A 81 -1.50 -1.12 9.41
CA TYR A 81 -0.32 -1.88 9.82
C TYR A 81 -0.31 -3.27 9.21
N ASP A 82 -1.42 -4.01 9.37
CA ASP A 82 -1.57 -5.38 8.86
C ASP A 82 -1.45 -5.42 7.33
N PHE A 83 -2.07 -4.46 6.63
CA PHE A 83 -1.96 -4.38 5.18
C PHE A 83 -0.52 -4.11 4.72
N ILE A 84 0.14 -3.07 5.26
CA ILE A 84 1.51 -2.72 4.87
C ILE A 84 2.47 -3.88 5.12
N TRP A 85 2.34 -4.51 6.28
CA TRP A 85 3.26 -5.56 6.68
C TRP A 85 2.97 -6.85 5.90
N SER A 86 1.78 -7.41 6.06
CA SER A 86 1.48 -8.77 5.61
C SER A 86 1.05 -8.84 4.16
N ILE A 87 0.32 -7.85 3.64
CA ILE A 87 -0.17 -7.91 2.24
C ILE A 87 0.85 -7.28 1.30
N PHE A 88 1.26 -6.05 1.58
CA PHE A 88 2.10 -5.29 0.67
C PHE A 88 3.55 -5.77 0.69
N CYS A 89 4.19 -5.76 1.87
CA CYS A 89 5.62 -6.07 1.95
C CYS A 89 5.94 -7.56 1.91
N ASP A 90 5.23 -8.38 2.68
CA ASP A 90 5.59 -9.81 2.81
C ASP A 90 5.12 -10.64 1.60
N TRP A 91 4.04 -10.23 0.91
CA TRP A 91 3.51 -10.94 -0.25
C TRP A 91 3.74 -10.19 -1.56
N TYR A 92 3.09 -9.05 -1.77
CA TYR A 92 3.08 -8.44 -3.10
C TYR A 92 4.47 -8.05 -3.59
N ILE A 93 5.26 -7.36 -2.76
CA ILE A 93 6.65 -7.00 -3.10
C ILE A 93 7.47 -8.25 -3.47
N GLU A 94 7.30 -9.35 -2.75
CA GLU A 94 8.04 -10.60 -3.02
C GLU A 94 7.60 -11.25 -4.33
N LEU A 95 6.29 -11.29 -4.61
CA LEU A 95 5.71 -11.87 -5.83
C LEU A 95 6.17 -11.16 -7.10
N VAL A 96 6.25 -9.82 -7.08
CA VAL A 96 6.59 -9.04 -8.28
C VAL A 96 8.08 -8.89 -8.53
N LYS A 97 8.97 -9.37 -7.65
CA LYS A 97 10.44 -9.22 -7.82
C LYS A 97 10.95 -9.76 -9.15
N THR A 98 10.43 -10.90 -9.61
CA THR A 98 10.82 -11.49 -10.90
C THR A 98 10.40 -10.58 -12.05
N ARG A 99 9.15 -10.10 -12.02
CA ARG A 99 8.58 -9.17 -13.00
C ARG A 99 9.34 -7.84 -13.02
N LEU A 100 9.79 -7.34 -11.87
CA LEU A 100 10.61 -6.12 -11.78
C LEU A 100 11.98 -6.25 -12.47
N ASN A 101 12.52 -7.47 -12.57
CA ASN A 101 13.79 -7.73 -13.27
C ASN A 101 13.62 -7.79 -14.80
N GLU A 102 12.40 -8.03 -15.30
CA GLU A 102 12.08 -8.09 -16.73
C GLU A 102 11.86 -6.70 -17.34
N LYS A 103 12.87 -5.83 -17.22
CA LYS A 103 12.78 -4.41 -17.58
C LYS A 103 12.21 -4.17 -18.98
N GLY A 104 11.26 -3.25 -19.07
CA GLY A 104 10.61 -2.85 -20.33
C GLY A 104 9.49 -3.78 -20.80
N SER A 105 9.19 -4.88 -20.10
CA SER A 105 8.02 -5.71 -20.41
C SER A 105 6.72 -5.02 -19.96
N VAL A 106 5.60 -5.39 -20.60
CA VAL A 106 4.27 -4.88 -20.19
C VAL A 106 3.97 -5.25 -18.75
N SER A 107 4.32 -6.48 -18.37
CA SER A 107 4.16 -7.02 -17.01
C SER A 107 5.00 -6.25 -15.98
N ASN A 108 6.26 -5.94 -16.32
CA ASN A 108 7.14 -5.11 -15.50
C ASN A 108 6.54 -3.72 -15.24
N LYS A 109 6.01 -3.09 -16.29
CA LYS A 109 5.40 -1.77 -16.19
C LYS A 109 4.12 -1.78 -15.35
N ALA A 110 3.28 -2.80 -15.51
CA ALA A 110 2.07 -2.98 -14.73
C ALA A 110 2.37 -3.13 -13.21
N ALA A 111 3.39 -3.91 -12.85
CA ALA A 111 3.84 -4.06 -11.46
C ALA A 111 4.35 -2.74 -10.88
N GLN A 112 5.16 -1.99 -11.63
CA GLN A 112 5.66 -0.68 -11.19
C GLN A 112 4.53 0.32 -10.91
N ASN A 113 3.56 0.44 -11.84
CA ASN A 113 2.41 1.31 -11.67
C ASN A 113 1.58 0.89 -10.45
N THR A 114 1.33 -0.41 -10.28
CA THR A 114 0.58 -0.93 -9.14
C THR A 114 1.29 -0.66 -7.80
N LEU A 115 2.61 -0.87 -7.73
CA LEU A 115 3.42 -0.53 -6.54
C LEU A 115 3.28 0.95 -6.16
N VAL A 116 3.46 1.85 -7.13
CA VAL A 116 3.41 3.30 -6.87
C VAL A 116 2.00 3.75 -6.52
N TYR A 117 0.98 3.29 -7.23
CA TYR A 117 -0.43 3.61 -6.97
C TYR A 117 -0.84 3.20 -5.55
N VAL A 118 -0.61 1.94 -5.18
CA VAL A 118 -1.01 1.40 -3.87
C VAL A 118 -0.17 2.02 -2.75
N MET A 119 1.13 2.22 -2.94
CA MET A 119 1.98 2.88 -1.94
C MET A 119 1.55 4.34 -1.72
N SER A 120 1.40 5.12 -2.80
CA SER A 120 0.96 6.53 -2.73
C SER A 120 -0.39 6.64 -2.02
N GLY A 121 -1.35 5.79 -2.40
CA GLY A 121 -2.65 5.73 -1.77
C GLY A 121 -2.61 5.30 -0.29
N THR A 122 -1.77 4.33 0.06
CA THR A 122 -1.60 3.86 1.45
C THR A 122 -0.97 4.94 2.33
N LEU A 123 -0.02 5.71 1.80
CA LEU A 123 0.56 6.87 2.50
C LEU A 123 -0.49 7.91 2.84
N LYS A 124 -1.43 8.19 1.91
CA LYS A 124 -2.54 9.11 2.15
C LYS A 124 -3.46 8.63 3.28
N LEU A 125 -3.78 7.33 3.32
CA LEU A 125 -4.56 6.75 4.42
C LEU A 125 -3.83 6.81 5.77
N LEU A 126 -2.50 6.65 5.77
CA LEU A 126 -1.66 6.64 6.97
C LEU A 126 -1.29 8.06 7.45
N HIS A 127 -1.40 9.06 6.60
CA HIS A 127 -0.96 10.42 6.86
C HIS A 127 -1.55 11.07 8.13
N PRO A 128 -2.85 10.88 8.46
CA PRO A 128 -3.41 11.38 9.73
C PRO A 128 -2.71 10.86 11.00
N PHE A 129 -2.02 9.71 10.90
CA PHE A 129 -1.33 9.07 12.01
C PHE A 129 0.19 9.37 12.03
N MET A 130 0.81 9.47 10.85
CA MET A 130 2.27 9.57 10.69
C MET A 130 2.66 10.67 9.69
N PRO A 131 2.33 11.95 9.95
CA PRO A 131 2.33 12.99 8.92
C PRO A 131 3.70 13.26 8.29
N PHE A 132 4.76 13.30 9.10
CA PHE A 132 6.09 13.68 8.62
C PHE A 132 6.73 12.65 7.69
N ILE A 133 6.71 11.36 8.07
CA ILE A 133 7.34 10.32 7.24
C ILE A 133 6.52 10.02 5.99
N THR A 134 5.19 10.11 6.08
CA THR A 134 4.33 9.88 4.92
C THR A 134 4.46 11.01 3.90
N GLU A 135 4.57 12.26 4.35
CA GLU A 135 4.91 13.40 3.49
C GLU A 135 6.26 13.19 2.80
N GLU A 136 7.33 12.94 3.57
CA GLU A 136 8.68 12.75 3.01
C GLU A 136 8.71 11.64 1.96
N ILE A 137 8.09 10.49 2.25
CA ILE A 137 8.06 9.38 1.30
C ILE A 137 7.23 9.74 0.07
N TRP A 138 6.05 10.33 0.24
CA TRP A 138 5.16 10.67 -0.86
C TRP A 138 5.80 11.65 -1.85
N GLN A 139 6.54 12.65 -1.33
CA GLN A 139 7.32 13.61 -2.12
C GLN A 139 8.42 12.95 -2.98
N THR A 140 8.93 11.79 -2.58
CA THR A 140 9.96 11.08 -3.34
C THR A 140 9.40 10.18 -4.45
N LEU A 141 8.16 9.70 -4.30
CA LEU A 141 7.49 8.86 -5.30
C LEU A 141 6.95 9.72 -6.45
N PRO A 142 6.70 9.15 -7.65
CA PRO A 142 5.92 9.85 -8.66
C PRO A 142 4.57 10.26 -8.08
N HIS A 143 4.24 11.56 -8.15
CA HIS A 143 3.00 12.10 -7.59
C HIS A 143 2.58 13.39 -8.32
N LYS A 144 1.36 13.84 -8.02
CA LYS A 144 0.83 15.15 -8.43
C LYS A 144 0.41 15.96 -7.21
N GLY A 145 0.68 17.26 -7.25
CA GLY A 145 0.36 18.21 -6.18
C GLY A 145 1.55 18.50 -5.28
N ASP A 146 1.41 19.52 -4.42
CA ASP A 146 2.53 20.08 -3.67
C ASP A 146 2.78 19.38 -2.32
N SER A 147 1.76 18.75 -1.74
CA SER A 147 1.85 18.09 -0.43
C SER A 147 0.74 17.05 -0.27
N ILE A 148 1.06 15.94 0.41
CA ILE A 148 0.07 14.91 0.72
C ILE A 148 -1.04 15.42 1.65
N MET A 149 -0.75 16.42 2.50
CA MET A 149 -1.73 17.06 3.41
C MET A 149 -2.95 17.64 2.69
N ILE A 150 -2.77 18.14 1.46
CA ILE A 150 -3.82 18.77 0.65
C ILE A 150 -4.30 17.88 -0.50
N SER A 151 -3.80 16.65 -0.57
CA SER A 151 -4.18 15.69 -1.59
C SER A 151 -5.57 15.10 -1.31
N GLU A 152 -6.26 14.66 -2.36
CA GLU A 152 -7.55 13.99 -2.19
C GLU A 152 -7.40 12.67 -1.42
N PHE A 153 -8.26 12.49 -0.42
CA PHE A 153 -8.28 11.28 0.39
C PHE A 153 -8.79 10.09 -0.45
N PRO A 154 -8.14 8.92 -0.41
CA PRO A 154 -8.50 7.78 -1.26
C PRO A 154 -9.96 7.37 -1.15
N VAL A 155 -10.54 7.00 -2.29
CA VAL A 155 -11.92 6.50 -2.43
C VAL A 155 -11.86 5.14 -3.09
N ASN A 156 -12.75 4.23 -2.67
CA ASN A 156 -12.81 2.91 -3.28
C ASN A 156 -13.34 3.00 -4.72
N ILE A 157 -12.77 2.19 -5.61
CA ILE A 157 -13.11 2.14 -7.03
C ILE A 157 -13.67 0.74 -7.31
N LYS A 158 -14.90 0.64 -7.80
CA LYS A 158 -15.59 -0.64 -7.98
C LYS A 158 -14.89 -1.53 -9.01
N GLU A 159 -14.27 -0.91 -10.00
CA GLU A 159 -13.50 -1.57 -11.05
C GLU A 159 -12.23 -2.24 -10.51
N HIS A 160 -11.83 -1.93 -9.27
CA HIS A 160 -10.68 -2.54 -8.59
C HIS A 160 -11.08 -3.73 -7.69
N ASP A 161 -12.32 -4.21 -7.78
CA ASP A 161 -12.79 -5.41 -7.08
C ASP A 161 -12.59 -6.66 -7.97
N PHE A 162 -11.62 -7.51 -7.62
CA PHE A 162 -11.26 -8.72 -8.37
C PHE A 162 -11.41 -10.00 -7.53
N PRO A 163 -12.63 -10.46 -7.23
CA PRO A 163 -12.88 -11.59 -6.32
C PRO A 163 -12.26 -12.92 -6.80
N LEU A 164 -12.11 -13.11 -8.13
CA LEU A 164 -11.45 -14.30 -8.67
C LEU A 164 -9.94 -14.30 -8.39
N ALA A 165 -9.30 -13.13 -8.48
CA ALA A 165 -7.88 -12.97 -8.16
C ALA A 165 -7.65 -13.16 -6.65
N GLU A 166 -8.55 -12.65 -5.81
CA GLU A 166 -8.51 -12.87 -4.36
C GLU A 166 -8.58 -14.37 -4.00
N GLU A 167 -9.51 -15.11 -4.60
CA GLU A 167 -9.63 -16.55 -4.38
C GLU A 167 -8.37 -17.29 -4.82
N GLY A 168 -7.86 -17.01 -6.02
CA GLY A 168 -6.66 -17.63 -6.57
C GLY A 168 -5.42 -17.38 -5.70
N MET A 169 -5.21 -16.12 -5.32
CA MET A 169 -4.07 -15.74 -4.47
C MET A 169 -4.18 -16.30 -3.06
N ARG A 170 -5.38 -16.42 -2.49
CA ARG A 170 -5.60 -17.06 -1.20
C ARG A 170 -5.11 -18.51 -1.21
N VAL A 171 -5.46 -19.28 -2.24
CA VAL A 171 -5.01 -20.68 -2.39
C VAL A 171 -3.49 -20.78 -2.48
N ILE A 172 -2.84 -19.88 -3.23
CA ILE A 172 -1.37 -19.85 -3.36
C ILE A 172 -0.72 -19.52 -2.01
N ILE A 173 -1.18 -18.47 -1.34
CA ILE A 173 -0.66 -18.02 -0.04
C ILE A 173 -0.78 -19.11 1.02
N ASP A 174 -1.94 -19.77 1.09
CA ASP A 174 -2.19 -20.84 2.05
C ASP A 174 -1.37 -22.11 1.77
N SER A 175 -0.94 -22.32 0.52
CA SER A 175 -0.10 -23.47 0.14
C SER A 175 1.38 -23.30 0.47
N ILE A 176 1.83 -22.05 0.66
CA ILE A 176 3.23 -21.70 0.98
C ILE A 176 3.43 -21.60 2.50
N ARG A 177 2.36 -21.37 3.26
CA ARG A 177 2.35 -21.32 4.73
C ARG A 177 2.36 -22.71 5.37
#